data_AF-A0A165MMC8-F1
#
_entry.id   AF-A0A165MMC8-F1
#
_cell.length_a   1.000
_cell.length_b   1.000
_cell.length_c   1.000
_cell.angle_alpha   90.00
_cell.angle_beta   90.00
_cell.angle_gamma   90.00
#
_symmetry.space_group_name_H-M   'P 1'
#
loop_
_entity.id
_entity.type
_entity.pdbx_description
1 polymer ?
#
loop_
_entity_poly.entity_id
_entity_poly.type
_entity_poly.pdbx_seq_one_letter_code
_entity_poly.pdbx_strand_id
1 'polypeptide(L)'
;LVNSQLNTNDWRQVNFPNPDITIIHLEGPAGQITIANIYNDADSDVTLLALTRFCQWDLPHICSPEPGLLWAGNFNWKHPT
;
A
#
# COMPACT_ATOMS: atom_id res chain seq x y z
N LEU A 1 19.41 4.48 -4.76
CA LEU A 1 20.22 4.37 -3.54
C LEU A 1 19.29 3.84 -2.45
N VAL A 2 19.59 2.71 -1.81
CA VAL A 2 18.86 2.28 -0.60
C VAL A 2 19.65 2.81 0.58
N ASN A 3 19.07 3.74 1.35
CA ASN A 3 19.76 4.35 2.48
C ASN A 3 19.79 3.35 3.65
N SER A 4 20.98 2.97 4.10
CA SER A 4 21.18 2.07 5.25
C SER A 4 20.79 2.70 6.60
N GLN A 5 20.46 4.00 6.62
CA GLN A 5 19.97 4.72 7.79
C GLN A 5 18.46 4.65 7.97
N LEU A 6 17.71 3.93 7.13
CA LEU A 6 16.32 3.60 7.42
C LEU A 6 16.28 2.77 8.69
N ASN A 7 15.83 3.37 9.79
CA ASN A 7 15.70 2.69 11.05
C ASN A 7 14.62 1.61 10.90
N THR A 8 14.89 0.40 11.34
CA THR A 8 13.90 -0.69 11.30
C THR A 8 12.66 -0.39 12.15
N ASN A 9 12.73 0.59 13.05
CA ASN A 9 11.58 1.06 13.84
C ASN A 9 10.73 2.12 13.13
N ASP A 10 11.18 2.62 11.98
CA ASP A 10 10.50 3.69 11.23
C ASP A 10 9.41 3.11 10.30
N TRP A 11 9.09 1.82 10.41
CA TRP A 11 8.00 1.23 9.65
C TRP A 11 7.07 0.39 10.53
N ARG A 12 5.80 0.34 10.11
CA ARG A 12 4.80 -0.55 10.69
C ARG A 12 3.89 -1.13 9.63
N GLN A 13 3.52 -2.39 9.78
CA GLN A 13 2.46 -2.98 8.97
C GLN A 13 1.09 -2.51 9.47
N VAL A 14 0.19 -2.22 8.55
CA VAL A 14 -1.22 -1.97 8.83
C VAL A 14 -1.98 -3.26 8.65
N ASN A 15 -2.79 -3.63 9.64
CA ASN A 15 -3.68 -4.77 9.51
C ASN A 15 -4.68 -4.51 8.39
N PHE A 16 -4.71 -5.41 7.41
CA PHE A 16 -5.59 -5.31 6.26
C PHE A 16 -6.28 -6.66 6.02
N PRO A 17 -7.60 -6.69 5.74
CA PRO A 17 -8.38 -7.94 5.73
C PRO A 17 -8.25 -8.76 4.44
N ASN A 18 -7.32 -8.42 3.54
CA ASN A 18 -7.05 -9.18 2.32
C ASN A 18 -5.59 -9.67 2.33
N PRO A 19 -5.33 -10.99 2.29
CA PRO A 19 -3.98 -11.56 2.34
C PRO A 19 -3.11 -11.21 1.13
N ASP A 20 -3.72 -10.89 -0.02
CA ASP A 20 -3.02 -10.52 -1.24
C ASP A 20 -2.56 -9.05 -1.24
N ILE A 21 -2.89 -8.31 -0.18
CA ILE A 21 -2.52 -6.91 -0.02
C ILE A 21 -1.78 -6.74 1.29
N THR A 22 -0.52 -6.31 1.21
CA THR A 22 0.28 -5.91 2.37
C THR A 22 0.43 -4.41 2.38
N ILE A 23 0.07 -3.76 3.49
CA ILE A 23 0.19 -2.32 3.66
C ILE A 23 1.20 -2.02 4.76
N ILE A 24 2.19 -1.18 4.44
CA ILE A 24 3.15 -0.68 5.42
C ILE A 24 3.16 0.84 5.42
N HIS A 25 3.37 1.43 6.59
CA HIS A 25 3.75 2.82 6.71
C HIS A 25 5.24 2.90 6.96
N LEU A 26 5.89 3.85 6.30
CA LEU A 26 7.25 4.28 6.54
C LEU A 26 7.19 5.73 7.00
N GLU A 27 7.71 6.02 8.17
CA GLU A 27 7.81 7.35 8.75
C GLU A 27 9.25 7.84 8.61
N GLY A 28 9.44 9.04 8.10
CA GLY A 28 10.77 9.62 8.01
C GLY A 28 10.74 11.13 8.22
N PRO A 29 11.91 11.78 8.21
CA PRO A 29 12.00 13.24 8.36
C PRO A 29 11.19 14.03 7.32
N ALA A 30 10.95 13.43 6.14
CA ALA A 30 10.16 14.02 5.05
C ALA A 30 8.65 13.75 5.16
N GLY A 31 8.19 13.05 6.20
CA GLY A 31 6.80 12.69 6.41
C GLY A 31 6.54 11.18 6.33
N GLN A 32 5.26 10.82 6.24
CA GLN A 32 4.80 9.43 6.16
C GLN A 32 4.56 9.03 4.70
N ILE A 33 5.07 7.85 4.33
CA ILE A 33 4.75 7.17 3.09
C ILE A 33 4.01 5.88 3.40
N THR A 34 2.85 5.69 2.79
CA THR A 34 2.11 4.44 2.81
C THR A 34 2.44 3.65 1.55
N ILE A 35 2.91 2.42 1.72
CA ILE A 35 3.18 1.49 0.61
C ILE A 35 2.15 0.36 0.67
N ALA A 36 1.37 0.24 -0.39
CA ALA A 36 0.49 -0.91 -0.62
C ALA A 36 1.16 -1.83 -1.64
N ASN A 37 1.65 -2.98 -1.17
CA ASN A 37 2.12 -4.07 -2.03
C ASN A 37 0.94 -4.98 -2.37
N ILE A 38 0.63 -5.07 -3.65
CA ILE A 38 -0.58 -5.69 -4.18
C ILE A 38 -0.19 -6.89 -5.03
N TYR A 39 -0.77 -8.03 -4.70
CA TYR A 39 -0.87 -9.17 -5.60
C TYR A 39 -2.30 -9.23 -6.12
N ASN A 40 -2.47 -9.11 -7.43
CA ASN A 40 -3.76 -9.27 -8.08
C ASN A 40 -3.73 -10.56 -8.88
N ASP A 41 -4.61 -11.51 -8.63
CA ASP A 41 -4.64 -12.78 -9.35
C ASP A 41 -5.16 -12.62 -10.81
N ALA A 42 -5.82 -11.49 -11.11
CA ALA A 42 -6.49 -11.18 -12.38
C ALA A 42 -7.62 -12.16 -12.77
N ASP A 43 -7.89 -13.15 -11.93
CA ASP A 43 -8.96 -14.14 -12.07
C ASP A 43 -10.20 -13.74 -11.25
N SER A 44 -10.05 -12.79 -10.31
CA SER A 44 -11.15 -12.27 -9.51
C SER A 44 -11.08 -10.75 -9.27
N ASP A 45 -12.24 -10.12 -9.11
CA ASP A 45 -12.34 -8.69 -8.75
C ASP A 45 -12.11 -8.44 -7.25
N VAL A 46 -11.80 -9.47 -6.46
CA VAL A 46 -11.73 -9.38 -4.99
C VAL A 46 -10.65 -8.39 -4.55
N THR A 47 -9.47 -8.45 -5.17
CA THR A 47 -8.37 -7.52 -4.87
C THR A 47 -8.72 -6.08 -5.25
N LEU A 48 -9.39 -5.87 -6.39
CA LEU A 48 -9.82 -4.54 -6.83
C LEU A 48 -10.91 -3.94 -5.92
N LEU A 49 -11.86 -4.76 -5.49
CA LEU A 49 -12.90 -4.37 -4.53
C LEU A 49 -12.30 -4.00 -3.17
N ALA A 50 -11.33 -4.79 -2.68
CA ALA A 50 -10.63 -4.50 -1.44
C ALA A 50 -9.85 -3.18 -1.53
N LEU A 51 -9.16 -2.91 -2.64
CA LEU A 51 -8.43 -1.66 -2.87
C LEU A 51 -9.36 -0.46 -3.00
N THR A 52 -10.49 -0.61 -3.68
CA THR A 52 -11.50 0.45 -3.82
C THR A 52 -12.06 0.83 -2.46
N ARG A 53 -12.40 -0.18 -1.64
CA ARG A 53 -12.85 0.04 -0.26
C ARG A 53 -11.78 0.72 0.57
N PHE A 54 -10.53 0.28 0.46
CA PHE A 54 -9.40 0.87 1.17
C PHE A 54 -9.26 2.36 0.84
N CYS A 55 -9.25 2.75 -0.43
CA CYS A 55 -9.13 4.14 -0.85
C CYS A 55 -10.29 5.02 -0.35
N GLN A 56 -11.51 4.52 -0.39
CA GLN A 56 -12.71 5.30 -0.06
C GLN A 56 -12.93 5.45 1.44
N TRP A 57 -12.68 4.38 2.20
CA TRP A 57 -13.10 4.30 3.60
C TRP A 57 -11.95 4.25 4.56
N ASP A 58 -10.90 3.50 4.25
CA ASP A 58 -9.86 3.20 5.24
C ASP A 58 -8.69 4.18 5.15
N LEU A 59 -8.32 4.62 3.95
CA LEU A 59 -7.18 5.51 3.69
C LEU A 59 -7.26 6.83 4.48
N PRO A 60 -8.40 7.53 4.57
CA PRO A 60 -8.49 8.77 5.37
C PRO A 60 -8.34 8.55 6.87
N HIS A 61 -8.58 7.33 7.36
CA HIS A 61 -8.46 6.98 8.79
C HIS A 61 -7.11 6.36 9.14
N ILE A 62 -6.45 5.76 8.15
CA ILE A 62 -5.19 5.03 8.31
C ILE A 62 -4.01 5.95 8.04
N CYS A 63 -4.09 6.78 7.00
CA CYS A 63 -2.99 7.61 6.55
C CYS A 63 -3.14 9.06 7.03
N SER A 64 -2.03 9.79 7.16
CA SER A 64 -2.06 11.24 7.34
C SER A 64 -2.79 11.95 6.19
N PRO A 65 -3.24 13.22 6.34
CA PRO A 65 -4.03 13.93 5.32
C PRO A 65 -3.32 14.15 3.98
N GLU A 66 -1.99 14.18 3.98
CA GLU A 66 -1.14 14.25 2.79
C GLU A 66 -0.11 13.11 2.78
N PRO A 67 -0.55 11.85 2.70
CA PRO A 67 0.36 10.73 2.77
C PRO A 67 0.97 10.53 1.37
N GLY A 68 2.28 10.39 1.30
CA GLY A 68 2.89 9.84 0.09
C GLY A 68 2.35 8.42 -0.10
N LEU A 69 1.60 8.15 -1.17
CA LEU A 69 1.02 6.83 -1.41
C LEU A 69 1.74 6.15 -2.58
N LEU A 70 2.35 5.00 -2.32
CA LEU A 70 2.99 4.17 -3.32
C LEU A 70 2.24 2.85 -3.48
N TRP A 71 1.84 2.55 -4.71
CA TRP A 71 1.26 1.28 -5.11
C TRP A 71 2.35 0.46 -5.79
N ALA A 72 2.59 -0.76 -5.30
CA ALA A 72 3.64 -1.63 -5.79
C ALA A 72 3.14 -3.08 -5.89
N GLY A 73 3.95 -3.97 -6.46
CA GLY A 73 3.68 -5.40 -6.53
C GLY A 73 3.38 -5.90 -7.94
N ASN A 74 2.63 -6.99 -8.02
CA ASN A 74 2.22 -7.60 -9.27
C ASN A 74 0.72 -7.39 -9.50
N PHE A 75 0.40 -6.44 -10.37
CA PHE A 75 -0.98 -6.12 -10.72
C PHE A 75 -1.62 -7.13 -11.68
N ASN A 76 -0.82 -8.01 -12.33
CA ASN A 76 -1.24 -8.94 -13.39
C ASN A 76 -2.18 -8.31 -14.47
N TRP A 77 -2.18 -6.98 -14.58
CA TRP A 77 -3.00 -6.26 -15.53
C TRP A 77 -2.17 -5.99 -16.78
N LYS A 78 -2.73 -6.34 -17.94
CA LYS A 78 -2.12 -6.02 -19.23
C LYS A 78 -2.59 -4.65 -19.66
N HIS A 79 -1.65 -3.75 -19.97
CA HIS A 79 -2.00 -2.50 -20.62
C HIS A 79 -2.78 -2.83 -21.91
N PRO A 80 -3.92 -2.17 -22.19
CA PRO A 80 -4.64 -2.36 -23.45
C PRO A 80 -3.68 -2.06 -24.61
N THR A 81 -3.50 -3.01 -25.52
CA THR A 81 -2.71 -2.81 -26.76
C THR A 81 -3.51 -2.02 -27.78
#